data_AF-A0AA38PGF7-F1
#
_entry.id   AF-A0AA38PGF7-F1
#
_cell.length_a   1.000
_cell.length_b   1.000
_cell.length_c   1.000
_cell.angle_alpha   90.00
_cell.angle_beta   90.00
_cell.angle_gamma   90.00
#
_symmetry.space_group_name_H-M   'P 1'
#
loop_
_entity.id
_entity.type
_entity.pdbx_description
1 polymer ?
#
loop_
_entity_poly.entity_id
_entity_poly.type
_entity_poly.pdbx_seq_one_letter_code
_entity_poly.pdbx_strand_id
1 'polypeptide(L)'
;MLSSSSMISIPGYDFDSLVPSHQVQWAIFIFSFLAFILVYHIFARPNCFTSAKQISWIITTAASFTMTISSTPFLWDYFSSWGDMKRVRALPELAVAANRIFQAYLLADLSMGAMHYRSQLNLFTGWFHHILYLGIVEYAIRQRWAHMFCLAACMEFPTFVLGIATLFPQLRSNIFFALSFFLTRILFHVVICVTYFLPNNRPLTPKASIPVSMFTSSPASSTVVPKGSIAPAVILMCVFPLHASWFLGCLRGFKKRAKLRKEAELRAMRSSTASVISLDIHSASMKKNAIPAHCKPIPAVIDPATSAPLAKVSSSPSPDTHFSLRRSIPNARYFNEHYMYYYMRYAHYSSRYAHYRARFRGLGLRGPASVKEQFSKRLPSLRPTLQRLSSLESLSSLSSLSSLPSPKFEIPEFGFRSVSPVAKATKMIRMSVPTREDVYRTFGLGRRRTVSVAALTQ
;
A
#
# COMPACT_ATOMS: atom_id res chain seq x y z
N MET A 1 -16.40 9.67 -48.23
CA MET A 1 -16.77 8.27 -48.50
C MET A 1 -15.65 7.36 -48.04
N LEU A 2 -15.54 7.15 -46.73
CA LEU A 2 -14.58 6.18 -46.16
C LEU A 2 -15.32 4.86 -46.01
N SER A 3 -14.82 3.88 -46.75
CA SER A 3 -15.36 2.53 -46.90
C SER A 3 -15.71 1.92 -45.55
N SER A 4 -16.97 1.46 -45.43
CA SER A 4 -17.43 0.60 -44.37
C SER A 4 -16.60 -0.68 -44.38
N SER A 5 -15.53 -0.71 -43.58
CA SER A 5 -14.78 -1.93 -43.30
C SER A 5 -15.75 -2.90 -42.63
N SER A 6 -16.33 -3.80 -43.43
CA SER A 6 -16.98 -5.01 -42.98
C SER A 6 -16.06 -5.68 -41.97
N MET A 7 -16.44 -5.56 -40.69
CA MET A 7 -15.84 -6.32 -39.60
C MET A 7 -15.91 -7.78 -40.03
N ILE A 8 -14.77 -8.33 -40.43
CA ILE A 8 -14.57 -9.75 -40.62
C ILE A 8 -14.87 -10.37 -39.25
N SER A 9 -16.10 -10.84 -39.08
CA SER A 9 -16.47 -11.73 -37.99
C SER A 9 -15.69 -13.01 -38.26
N ILE A 10 -14.51 -13.16 -37.65
CA ILE A 10 -13.72 -14.38 -37.70
C ILE A 10 -14.63 -15.50 -37.14
N PRO A 11 -15.16 -16.40 -37.98
CA PRO A 11 -16.07 -17.43 -37.53
C PRO A 11 -15.26 -18.43 -36.69
N GLY A 12 -15.69 -18.70 -35.46
CA GLY A 12 -15.20 -19.85 -34.69
C GLY A 12 -14.25 -19.58 -33.53
N TYR A 13 -14.04 -18.33 -33.10
CA TYR A 13 -13.34 -18.10 -31.83
C TYR A 13 -14.31 -18.26 -30.65
N ASP A 14 -14.60 -19.51 -30.28
CA ASP A 14 -15.40 -19.82 -29.10
C ASP A 14 -14.61 -19.44 -27.83
N PHE A 15 -14.88 -18.23 -27.37
CA PHE A 15 -14.27 -17.65 -26.18
C PHE A 15 -14.41 -18.52 -24.94
N ASP A 16 -15.42 -19.41 -24.92
CA ASP A 16 -15.71 -20.29 -23.81
C ASP A 16 -14.67 -21.41 -23.70
N SER A 17 -14.09 -21.83 -24.83
CA SER A 17 -13.06 -22.87 -24.88
C SER A 17 -11.69 -22.40 -24.35
N LEU A 18 -11.45 -21.09 -24.31
CA LEU A 18 -10.13 -20.51 -23.98
C LEU A 18 -10.02 -20.01 -22.53
N VAL A 19 -11.12 -20.01 -21.77
CA VAL A 19 -11.04 -19.68 -20.35
C VAL A 19 -10.48 -20.91 -19.61
N PRO A 20 -9.38 -20.78 -18.85
CA PRO A 20 -8.82 -21.90 -18.09
C PRO A 20 -9.88 -22.56 -17.22
N SER A 21 -9.87 -23.89 -17.15
CA SER A 21 -10.81 -24.64 -16.32
C SER A 21 -10.74 -24.15 -14.86
N HIS A 22 -11.85 -24.27 -14.14
CA HIS A 22 -11.91 -23.83 -12.74
C HIS A 22 -10.80 -24.48 -11.88
N GLN A 23 -10.48 -25.75 -12.14
CA GLN A 23 -9.39 -26.46 -11.48
C GLN A 23 -8.02 -25.80 -11.73
N VAL A 24 -7.71 -25.44 -12.98
CA VAL A 24 -6.48 -24.74 -13.33
C VAL A 24 -6.41 -23.37 -12.66
N GLN A 25 -7.52 -22.62 -12.62
CA GLN A 25 -7.57 -21.33 -11.93
C GLN A 25 -7.26 -21.44 -10.43
N TRP A 26 -7.83 -22.43 -9.75
CA TRP A 26 -7.56 -22.68 -8.33
C TRP A 26 -6.14 -23.16 -8.08
N ALA A 27 -5.60 -24.01 -8.97
CA ALA A 27 -4.20 -24.42 -8.90
C ALA A 27 -3.27 -23.20 -8.97
N ILE A 28 -3.48 -22.30 -9.96
CA ILE A 28 -2.71 -21.05 -10.09
C ILE A 28 -2.80 -20.22 -8.81
N PHE A 29 -4.01 -20.05 -8.26
CA PHE A 29 -4.22 -19.30 -7.02
C PHE A 29 -3.43 -19.91 -5.84
N ILE A 30 -3.57 -21.22 -5.60
CA ILE A 30 -2.91 -21.92 -4.48
C ILE A 30 -1.38 -21.87 -4.63
N PHE A 31 -0.85 -22.20 -5.81
CA PHE A 31 0.60 -22.16 -6.03
C PHE A 31 1.16 -20.75 -5.89
N SER A 32 0.45 -19.73 -6.37
CA SER A 32 0.87 -18.33 -6.21
C SER A 32 0.84 -17.89 -4.75
N PHE A 33 -0.18 -18.31 -3.98
CA PHE A 33 -0.29 -18.01 -2.55
C PHE A 33 0.89 -18.59 -1.77
N LEU A 34 1.20 -19.87 -2.02
CA LEU A 34 2.36 -20.54 -1.42
C LEU A 34 3.68 -19.90 -1.87
N ALA A 35 3.79 -19.50 -3.14
CA ALA A 35 4.96 -18.82 -3.66
C ALA A 35 5.19 -17.46 -2.98
N PHE A 36 4.15 -16.65 -2.75
CA PHE A 36 4.29 -15.38 -2.03
C PHE A 36 4.69 -15.59 -0.56
N ILE A 37 4.15 -16.59 0.11
CA ILE A 37 4.57 -16.96 1.48
C ILE A 37 6.04 -17.39 1.49
N LEU A 38 6.46 -18.20 0.51
CA LEU A 38 7.84 -18.63 0.38
C LEU A 38 8.77 -17.43 0.15
N VAL A 39 8.43 -16.55 -0.81
CA VAL A 39 9.17 -15.30 -1.08
C VAL A 39 9.30 -14.48 0.22
N TYR A 40 8.22 -14.33 0.99
CA TYR A 40 8.29 -13.66 2.28
C TYR A 40 9.30 -14.31 3.21
N HIS A 41 9.24 -15.62 3.44
CA HIS A 41 10.13 -16.30 4.38
C HIS A 41 11.59 -16.35 3.93
N ILE A 42 11.86 -16.33 2.62
CA ILE A 42 13.22 -16.23 2.08
C ILE A 42 13.81 -14.86 2.41
N PHE A 43 13.07 -13.78 2.12
CA PHE A 43 13.58 -12.40 2.26
C PHE A 43 13.40 -11.79 3.66
N ALA A 44 12.49 -12.29 4.48
CA ALA A 44 12.30 -11.86 5.87
C ALA A 44 13.34 -12.45 6.83
N ARG A 45 14.35 -13.18 6.32
CA ARG A 45 15.46 -13.69 7.12
C ARG A 45 16.25 -12.53 7.73
N PRO A 46 16.84 -12.71 8.93
CA PRO A 46 17.54 -11.65 9.67
C PRO A 46 18.64 -10.92 8.87
N ASN A 47 19.21 -11.58 7.87
CA ASN A 47 20.34 -11.07 7.09
C ASN A 47 19.92 -10.19 5.90
N CYS A 48 18.63 -10.11 5.56
CA CYS A 48 18.16 -9.36 4.39
C CYS A 48 17.45 -8.07 4.79
N PHE A 49 16.29 -8.17 5.44
CA PHE A 49 15.48 -7.02 5.84
C PHE A 49 15.16 -7.09 7.33
N THR A 50 15.56 -6.06 8.08
CA THR A 50 15.47 -6.07 9.55
C THR A 50 14.29 -5.27 10.06
N SER A 51 13.87 -4.22 9.35
CA SER A 51 12.76 -3.39 9.81
C SER A 51 11.41 -4.02 9.47
N ALA A 52 10.46 -3.98 10.42
CA ALA A 52 9.09 -4.44 10.19
C ALA A 52 8.44 -3.76 8.97
N LYS A 53 8.82 -2.51 8.71
CA LYS A 53 8.42 -1.77 7.51
C LYS A 53 8.99 -2.40 6.24
N GLN A 54 10.27 -2.72 6.15
CA GLN A 54 10.80 -3.38 4.95
C GLN A 54 10.14 -4.74 4.75
N ILE A 55 10.02 -5.52 5.82
CA ILE A 55 9.43 -6.86 5.81
C ILE A 55 7.99 -6.82 5.27
N SER A 56 7.18 -5.83 5.67
CA SER A 56 5.81 -5.69 5.18
C SER A 56 5.69 -5.32 3.69
N TRP A 57 6.78 -4.89 3.05
CA TRP A 57 6.79 -4.49 1.65
C TRP A 57 7.33 -5.57 0.70
N ILE A 58 7.85 -6.69 1.21
CA ILE A 58 8.43 -7.78 0.38
C ILE A 58 7.40 -8.33 -0.61
N ILE A 59 6.28 -8.86 -0.10
CA ILE A 59 5.24 -9.49 -0.91
C ILE A 59 4.59 -8.45 -1.86
N THR A 60 4.24 -7.27 -1.34
CA THR A 60 3.66 -6.18 -2.12
C THR A 60 4.55 -5.72 -3.27
N THR A 61 5.88 -5.66 -3.08
CA THR A 61 6.83 -5.30 -4.15
C THR A 61 6.85 -6.38 -5.25
N ALA A 62 6.90 -7.66 -4.86
CA ALA A 62 6.89 -8.76 -5.82
C ALA A 62 5.58 -8.82 -6.62
N ALA A 63 4.43 -8.67 -5.95
CA ALA A 63 3.13 -8.70 -6.60
C ALA A 63 2.92 -7.51 -7.55
N SER A 64 3.26 -6.29 -7.13
CA SER A 64 3.13 -5.09 -7.99
C SER A 64 4.05 -5.14 -9.21
N PHE A 65 5.23 -5.75 -9.10
CA PHE A 65 6.09 -6.05 -10.24
C PHE A 65 5.42 -7.01 -11.22
N THR A 66 4.93 -8.16 -10.74
CA THR A 66 4.25 -9.17 -11.56
C THR A 66 3.03 -8.58 -12.28
N MET A 67 2.22 -7.77 -11.58
CA MET A 67 1.03 -7.13 -12.16
C MET A 67 1.40 -6.08 -13.20
N THR A 68 2.44 -5.29 -12.96
CA THR A 68 2.94 -4.31 -13.93
C THR A 68 3.38 -5.01 -15.22
N ILE A 69 4.17 -6.09 -15.12
CA ILE A 69 4.61 -6.86 -16.29
C ILE A 69 3.41 -7.48 -17.02
N SER A 70 2.50 -8.12 -16.28
CA SER A 70 1.34 -8.79 -16.85
C SER A 70 0.39 -7.82 -17.58
N SER A 71 0.41 -6.53 -17.22
CA SER A 71 -0.38 -5.49 -17.89
C SER A 71 0.15 -5.06 -19.26
N THR A 72 1.43 -5.30 -19.54
CA THR A 72 2.12 -4.78 -20.74
C THR A 72 1.47 -5.17 -22.08
N PRO A 73 1.07 -6.43 -22.36
CA PRO A 73 0.42 -6.75 -23.64
C PRO A 73 -0.92 -6.04 -23.82
N PHE A 74 -1.69 -5.86 -22.74
CA PHE A 74 -2.98 -5.16 -22.79
C PHE A 74 -2.80 -3.66 -23.00
N LEU A 75 -1.80 -3.04 -22.35
CA LEU A 75 -1.43 -1.65 -22.59
C LEU A 75 -0.96 -1.43 -24.03
N TRP A 76 -0.14 -2.35 -24.55
CA TRP A 76 0.32 -2.29 -25.93
C TRP A 76 -0.86 -2.27 -26.90
N ASP A 77 -1.82 -3.19 -26.75
CA ASP A 77 -3.03 -3.22 -27.58
C ASP A 77 -3.84 -1.93 -27.43
N TYR A 78 -4.02 -1.42 -26.20
CA TYR A 78 -4.76 -0.19 -25.92
C TYR A 78 -4.13 1.04 -26.59
N PHE A 79 -2.81 1.23 -26.47
CA PHE A 79 -2.14 2.38 -27.08
C PHE A 79 -2.01 2.24 -28.60
N SER A 80 -1.72 1.04 -29.11
CA SER A 80 -1.63 0.79 -30.55
C SER A 80 -2.98 0.96 -31.27
N SER A 81 -4.07 0.85 -30.52
CA SER A 81 -5.43 1.08 -31.00
C SER A 81 -5.97 2.48 -30.70
N TRP A 82 -5.11 3.43 -30.32
CA TRP A 82 -5.49 4.82 -30.00
C TRP A 82 -6.55 4.92 -28.90
N GLY A 83 -6.54 3.98 -27.95
CA GLY A 83 -7.45 3.94 -26.81
C GLY A 83 -8.78 3.22 -27.06
N ASP A 84 -8.92 2.48 -28.17
CA ASP A 84 -10.11 1.67 -28.45
C ASP A 84 -10.12 0.38 -27.61
N MET A 85 -10.97 0.35 -26.58
CA MET A 85 -11.08 -0.79 -25.67
C MET A 85 -11.53 -2.09 -26.35
N LYS A 86 -12.23 -2.02 -27.49
CA LYS A 86 -12.66 -3.22 -28.22
C LYS A 86 -11.49 -3.94 -28.89
N ARG A 87 -10.39 -3.25 -29.12
CA ARG A 87 -9.18 -3.80 -29.75
C ARG A 87 -8.20 -4.40 -28.74
N VAL A 88 -8.43 -4.22 -27.44
CA VAL A 88 -7.64 -4.88 -26.39
C VAL A 88 -7.96 -6.36 -26.40
N ARG A 89 -6.99 -7.20 -26.78
CA ARG A 89 -7.19 -8.66 -26.81
C ARG A 89 -7.41 -9.16 -25.39
N ALA A 90 -8.32 -10.11 -25.23
CA ALA A 90 -8.65 -10.59 -23.90
C ALA A 90 -7.62 -11.55 -23.30
N LEU A 91 -6.83 -12.25 -24.13
CA LEU A 91 -5.78 -13.19 -23.71
C LEU A 91 -6.18 -13.98 -22.44
N PRO A 92 -7.28 -14.74 -22.47
CA PRO A 92 -7.98 -15.21 -21.27
C PRO A 92 -7.09 -16.04 -20.34
N GLU A 93 -6.16 -16.83 -20.87
CA GLU A 93 -5.18 -17.57 -20.06
C GLU A 93 -4.31 -16.64 -19.20
N LEU A 94 -3.64 -15.67 -19.84
CA LEU A 94 -2.80 -14.68 -19.15
C LEU A 94 -3.64 -13.80 -18.22
N ALA A 95 -4.77 -13.31 -18.70
CA ALA A 95 -5.62 -12.41 -17.93
C ALA A 95 -6.18 -13.06 -16.67
N VAL A 96 -6.71 -14.28 -16.79
CA VAL A 96 -7.24 -15.03 -15.64
C VAL A 96 -6.10 -15.44 -14.71
N ALA A 97 -4.96 -15.90 -15.24
CA ALA A 97 -3.80 -16.26 -14.42
C ALA A 97 -3.28 -15.06 -13.60
N ALA A 98 -3.06 -13.91 -14.24
CA ALA A 98 -2.60 -12.70 -13.56
C ALA A 98 -3.57 -12.24 -12.46
N ASN A 99 -4.89 -12.30 -12.72
CA ASN A 99 -5.90 -12.00 -11.72
C ASN A 99 -5.90 -12.98 -10.54
N ARG A 100 -5.72 -14.28 -10.79
CA ARG A 100 -5.61 -15.30 -9.72
C ARG A 100 -4.34 -15.13 -8.90
N ILE A 101 -3.21 -14.80 -9.54
CA ILE A 101 -1.96 -14.42 -8.86
C ILE A 101 -2.20 -13.20 -7.97
N PHE A 102 -2.91 -12.17 -8.46
CA PHE A 102 -3.22 -10.98 -7.69
C PHE A 102 -4.11 -11.28 -6.47
N GLN A 103 -5.16 -12.09 -6.63
CA GLN A 103 -5.99 -12.51 -5.49
C GLN A 103 -5.16 -13.30 -4.46
N ALA A 104 -4.27 -14.17 -4.91
CA ALA A 104 -3.39 -14.93 -4.04
C ALA A 104 -2.44 -14.01 -3.25
N TYR A 105 -1.90 -12.97 -3.91
CA TYR A 105 -1.16 -11.89 -3.25
C TYR A 105 -1.98 -11.23 -2.15
N LEU A 106 -3.21 -10.77 -2.45
CA LEU A 106 -4.04 -10.05 -1.48
C LEU A 106 -4.28 -10.89 -0.22
N LEU A 107 -4.55 -12.19 -0.39
CA LEU A 107 -4.74 -13.11 0.72
C LEU A 107 -3.43 -13.37 1.48
N ALA A 108 -2.31 -13.55 0.77
CA ALA A 108 -1.00 -13.76 1.39
C ALA A 108 -0.55 -12.55 2.21
N ASP A 109 -0.70 -11.32 1.70
CA ASP A 109 -0.33 -10.09 2.40
C ASP A 109 -1.20 -9.88 3.66
N LEU A 110 -2.51 -10.17 3.59
CA LEU A 110 -3.39 -10.15 4.77
C LEU A 110 -2.98 -11.20 5.81
N SER A 111 -2.68 -12.42 5.37
CA SER A 111 -2.30 -13.53 6.25
C SER A 111 -0.98 -13.23 6.96
N MET A 112 0.07 -12.89 6.19
CA MET A 112 1.39 -12.60 6.72
C MET A 112 1.38 -11.32 7.54
N GLY A 113 0.63 -10.30 7.14
CA GLY A 113 0.53 -9.06 7.90
C GLY A 113 -0.26 -9.23 9.19
N ALA A 114 -1.29 -10.08 9.25
CA ALA A 114 -1.97 -10.39 10.50
C ALA A 114 -1.05 -11.11 11.50
N MET A 115 -0.17 -11.98 11.00
CA MET A 115 0.74 -12.79 11.82
C MET A 115 2.00 -12.04 12.24
N HIS A 116 2.67 -11.32 11.33
CA HIS A 116 4.04 -10.86 11.54
C HIS A 116 4.20 -9.34 11.64
N TYR A 117 3.37 -8.55 10.96
CA TYR A 117 3.53 -7.11 10.88
C TYR A 117 2.19 -6.36 11.01
N ARG A 118 1.38 -6.77 12.00
CA ARG A 118 0.04 -6.25 12.23
C ARG A 118 -0.02 -4.73 12.37
N SER A 119 1.04 -4.12 12.92
CA SER A 119 1.15 -2.65 13.05
C SER A 119 1.30 -1.91 11.72
N GLN A 120 1.68 -2.59 10.64
CA GLN A 120 1.78 -2.01 9.31
C GLN A 120 0.49 -2.17 8.49
N LEU A 121 -0.42 -3.06 8.89
CA LEU A 121 -1.72 -3.24 8.23
C LEU A 121 -2.76 -2.25 8.77
N ASN A 122 -2.85 -1.08 8.13
CA ASN A 122 -3.93 -0.14 8.42
C ASN A 122 -5.30 -0.70 8.00
N LEU A 123 -6.35 -0.38 8.76
CA LEU A 123 -7.71 -0.87 8.51
C LEU A 123 -8.23 -0.52 7.10
N PHE A 124 -8.09 0.75 6.70
CA PHE A 124 -8.62 1.21 5.41
C PHE A 124 -7.74 0.82 4.23
N THR A 125 -6.42 1.04 4.34
CA THR A 125 -5.51 0.85 3.21
C THR A 125 -5.01 -0.59 3.05
N GLY A 126 -5.05 -1.40 4.11
CA GLY A 126 -4.73 -2.83 4.07
C GLY A 126 -5.99 -3.68 4.00
N TRP A 127 -6.72 -3.81 5.11
CA TRP A 127 -7.85 -4.75 5.22
C TRP A 127 -8.98 -4.47 4.24
N PHE A 128 -9.58 -3.29 4.30
CA PHE A 128 -10.71 -2.95 3.45
C PHE A 128 -10.33 -2.97 1.97
N HIS A 129 -9.19 -2.37 1.62
CA HIS A 129 -8.68 -2.37 0.26
C HIS A 129 -8.50 -3.80 -0.29
N HIS A 130 -7.82 -4.69 0.44
CA HIS A 130 -7.55 -6.05 -0.05
C HIS A 130 -8.83 -6.89 -0.18
N ILE A 131 -9.73 -6.81 0.81
CA ILE A 131 -11.01 -7.53 0.75
C ILE A 131 -11.87 -7.03 -0.43
N LEU A 132 -11.92 -5.71 -0.63
CA LEU A 132 -12.66 -5.12 -1.74
C LEU A 132 -12.10 -5.60 -3.09
N TYR A 133 -10.79 -5.58 -3.26
CA TYR A 133 -10.15 -6.01 -4.51
C TYR A 133 -10.26 -7.52 -4.75
N LEU A 134 -10.25 -8.36 -3.71
CA LEU A 134 -10.57 -9.80 -3.84
C LEU A 134 -11.94 -9.99 -4.51
N GLY A 135 -12.94 -9.24 -4.06
CA GLY A 135 -14.30 -9.27 -4.62
C GLY A 135 -14.40 -8.69 -6.03
N ILE A 136 -13.78 -7.54 -6.29
CA ILE A 136 -13.78 -6.90 -7.63
C ILE A 136 -13.14 -7.82 -8.67
N VAL A 137 -12.00 -8.42 -8.34
CA VAL A 137 -11.27 -9.31 -9.27
C VAL A 137 -12.06 -10.59 -9.52
N GLU A 138 -12.65 -11.19 -8.48
CA GLU A 138 -13.51 -12.37 -8.63
C GLU A 138 -14.70 -12.05 -9.54
N TYR A 139 -15.33 -10.90 -9.33
CA TYR A 139 -16.43 -10.43 -10.15
C TYR A 139 -15.98 -10.23 -11.61
N ALA A 140 -14.83 -9.58 -11.84
CA ALA A 140 -14.28 -9.37 -13.18
C ALA A 140 -14.00 -10.69 -13.92
N ILE A 141 -13.43 -11.70 -13.24
CA ILE A 141 -13.23 -13.03 -13.81
C ILE A 141 -14.57 -13.65 -14.22
N ARG A 142 -15.58 -13.62 -13.34
CA ARG A 142 -16.91 -14.19 -13.62
C ARG A 142 -17.67 -13.48 -14.74
N GLN A 143 -17.41 -12.18 -14.95
CA GLN A 143 -17.97 -11.41 -16.05
C GLN A 143 -17.13 -11.48 -17.34
N ARG A 144 -16.04 -12.26 -17.37
CA ARG A 144 -15.06 -12.33 -18.47
C ARG A 144 -14.38 -10.98 -18.78
N TRP A 145 -14.27 -10.12 -17.78
CA TRP A 145 -13.57 -8.82 -17.83
C TRP A 145 -12.17 -8.87 -17.22
N ALA A 146 -11.59 -10.07 -17.09
CA ALA A 146 -10.26 -10.28 -16.53
C ALA A 146 -9.19 -9.42 -17.22
N HIS A 147 -9.26 -9.28 -18.54
CA HIS A 147 -8.33 -8.47 -19.34
C HIS A 147 -8.45 -6.97 -19.05
N MET A 148 -9.65 -6.48 -18.74
CA MET A 148 -9.88 -5.08 -18.34
C MET A 148 -9.18 -4.77 -17.02
N PHE A 149 -9.24 -5.72 -16.07
CA PHE A 149 -8.48 -5.59 -14.84
C PHE A 149 -6.97 -5.65 -15.10
N CYS A 150 -6.50 -6.52 -16.00
CA CYS A 150 -5.08 -6.59 -16.34
C CYS A 150 -4.58 -5.31 -17.04
N LEU A 151 -5.38 -4.68 -17.89
CA LEU A 151 -5.08 -3.35 -18.43
C LEU A 151 -4.92 -2.32 -17.30
N ALA A 152 -5.85 -2.33 -16.34
CA ALA A 152 -5.81 -1.46 -15.17
C ALA A 152 -4.65 -1.78 -14.21
N ALA A 153 -4.07 -2.98 -14.28
CA ALA A 153 -3.01 -3.44 -13.39
C ALA A 153 -1.68 -2.67 -13.56
N CYS A 154 -1.51 -1.92 -14.65
CA CYS A 154 -0.38 -0.99 -14.78
C CYS A 154 -0.39 0.11 -13.70
N MET A 155 -1.54 0.33 -13.06
CA MET A 155 -1.67 1.19 -11.88
C MET A 155 -0.90 0.67 -10.66
N GLU A 156 -0.38 -0.55 -10.68
CA GLU A 156 0.53 -1.06 -9.65
C GLU A 156 1.97 -0.59 -9.80
N PHE A 157 2.33 0.02 -10.94
CA PHE A 157 3.69 0.52 -11.15
C PHE A 157 4.17 1.51 -10.06
N PRO A 158 3.39 2.49 -9.58
CA PRO A 158 3.79 3.36 -8.48
C PRO A 158 3.97 2.59 -7.16
N THR A 159 3.17 1.55 -6.93
CA THR A 159 3.31 0.64 -5.77
C THR A 159 4.64 -0.09 -5.83
N PHE A 160 5.02 -0.60 -7.01
CA PHE A 160 6.32 -1.23 -7.24
C PHE A 160 7.47 -0.25 -6.95
N VAL A 161 7.39 0.97 -7.48
CA VAL A 161 8.39 2.02 -7.23
C VAL A 161 8.50 2.36 -5.74
N LEU A 162 7.37 2.42 -5.02
CA LEU A 162 7.37 2.68 -3.58
C LEU A 162 7.91 1.49 -2.78
N GLY A 163 7.58 0.27 -3.19
CA GLY A 163 8.03 -0.96 -2.59
C GLY A 163 9.54 -1.12 -2.70
N ILE A 164 10.09 -0.98 -3.90
CA ILE A 164 11.55 -1.07 -4.11
C ILE A 164 12.30 0.04 -3.35
N ALA A 165 11.77 1.26 -3.31
CA ALA A 165 12.35 2.36 -2.52
C ALA A 165 12.23 2.15 -1.00
N THR A 166 11.29 1.32 -0.55
CA THR A 166 11.15 0.96 0.87
C THR A 166 12.12 -0.17 1.23
N LEU A 167 12.26 -1.18 0.37
CA LEU A 167 13.22 -2.26 0.53
C LEU A 167 14.67 -1.76 0.45
N PHE A 168 14.95 -0.91 -0.54
CA PHE A 168 16.27 -0.32 -0.81
C PHE A 168 16.18 1.22 -0.76
N PRO A 169 16.37 1.83 0.43
CA PRO A 169 16.24 3.29 0.60
C PRO A 169 17.13 4.14 -0.31
N GLN A 170 18.22 3.57 -0.81
CA GLN A 170 19.15 4.20 -1.75
C GLN A 170 18.48 4.50 -3.11
N LEU A 171 17.50 3.70 -3.52
CA LEU A 171 16.76 3.85 -4.79
C LEU A 171 15.60 4.85 -4.68
N ARG A 172 15.45 5.53 -3.54
CA ARG A 172 14.28 6.37 -3.29
C ARG A 172 14.32 7.68 -4.08
N SER A 173 13.47 7.78 -5.12
CA SER A 173 13.17 9.04 -5.81
C SER A 173 11.74 9.50 -5.55
N ASN A 174 11.58 10.62 -4.84
CA ASN A 174 10.26 11.20 -4.56
C ASN A 174 9.56 11.70 -5.84
N ILE A 175 10.32 12.27 -6.78
CA ILE A 175 9.78 12.82 -8.03
C ILE A 175 9.30 11.69 -8.92
N PHE A 176 10.10 10.64 -9.09
CA PHE A 176 9.75 9.49 -9.92
C PHE A 176 8.49 8.79 -9.40
N PHE A 177 8.40 8.56 -8.08
CA PHE A 177 7.20 8.02 -7.46
C PHE A 177 5.97 8.92 -7.66
N ALA A 178 6.12 10.24 -7.48
CA ALA A 178 4.99 11.18 -7.65
C ALA A 178 4.48 11.21 -9.09
N LEU A 179 5.40 11.25 -10.06
CA LEU A 179 5.09 11.29 -11.48
C LEU A 179 4.44 9.97 -11.92
N SER A 180 5.00 8.82 -11.54
CA SER A 180 4.40 7.53 -11.87
C SER A 180 3.00 7.39 -11.26
N PHE A 181 2.82 7.79 -10.00
CA PHE A 181 1.51 7.79 -9.34
C PHE A 181 0.50 8.66 -10.08
N PHE A 182 0.88 9.89 -10.43
CA PHE A 182 0.00 10.78 -11.16
C PHE A 182 -0.39 10.21 -12.53
N LEU A 183 0.59 9.77 -13.31
CA LEU A 183 0.36 9.28 -14.68
C LEU A 183 -0.53 8.03 -14.70
N THR A 184 -0.26 7.03 -13.85
CA THR A 184 -1.00 5.76 -13.91
C THR A 184 -2.24 5.76 -13.02
N ARG A 185 -2.15 6.18 -11.76
CA ARG A 185 -3.26 6.08 -10.80
C ARG A 185 -4.26 7.24 -10.86
N ILE A 186 -3.87 8.38 -11.42
CA ILE A 186 -4.77 9.54 -11.57
C ILE A 186 -5.18 9.72 -13.02
N LEU A 187 -4.23 10.08 -13.90
CA LEU A 187 -4.53 10.42 -15.29
C LEU A 187 -5.08 9.22 -16.06
N PHE A 188 -4.32 8.11 -16.12
CA PHE A 188 -4.76 6.91 -16.83
C PHE A 188 -6.05 6.34 -16.25
N HIS A 189 -6.23 6.35 -14.93
CA HIS A 189 -7.48 5.95 -14.28
C HIS A 189 -8.69 6.75 -14.78
N VAL A 190 -8.58 8.09 -14.83
CA VAL A 190 -9.65 8.95 -15.36
C VAL A 190 -9.92 8.64 -16.82
N VAL A 191 -8.87 8.47 -17.64
CA VAL A 191 -8.97 8.14 -19.06
C VAL A 191 -9.73 6.82 -19.26
N ILE A 192 -9.35 5.73 -18.59
CA ILE A 192 -10.04 4.45 -18.73
C ILE A 192 -11.48 4.52 -18.19
N CYS A 193 -11.72 5.29 -17.12
CA CYS A 193 -13.06 5.51 -16.56
C CYS A 193 -13.98 6.17 -17.59
N VAL A 194 -13.56 7.31 -18.17
CA VAL A 194 -14.29 8.01 -19.24
C VAL A 194 -14.48 7.10 -20.45
N THR A 195 -13.43 6.36 -20.84
CA THR A 195 -13.47 5.43 -21.97
C THR A 195 -14.58 4.40 -21.80
N TYR A 196 -14.73 3.79 -20.62
CA TYR A 196 -15.82 2.82 -20.35
C TYR A 196 -17.22 3.45 -20.21
N PHE A 197 -17.33 4.77 -19.97
CA PHE A 197 -18.64 5.44 -20.03
C PHE A 197 -19.14 5.59 -21.47
N LEU A 198 -18.25 5.69 -22.45
CA LEU A 198 -18.62 5.81 -23.85
C LEU A 198 -19.31 4.53 -24.34
N PRO A 199 -20.53 4.60 -24.92
CA PRO A 199 -21.29 3.43 -25.38
C PRO A 199 -20.49 2.49 -26.28
N ASN A 200 -19.61 3.04 -27.11
CA ASN A 200 -18.80 2.30 -28.07
C ASN A 200 -17.74 1.40 -27.42
N ASN A 201 -17.40 1.61 -26.15
CA ASN A 201 -16.32 0.88 -25.45
C ASN A 201 -16.83 -0.01 -24.30
N ARG A 202 -18.16 -0.10 -24.12
CA ARG A 202 -18.73 -0.90 -23.05
C ARG A 202 -18.61 -2.40 -23.40
N PRO A 203 -18.11 -3.24 -22.48
CA PRO A 203 -18.10 -4.68 -22.73
C PRO A 203 -19.51 -5.24 -22.86
N LEU A 204 -19.67 -6.20 -23.75
CA LEU A 204 -20.86 -7.03 -23.79
C LEU A 204 -20.86 -7.96 -22.57
N THR A 205 -22.00 -8.08 -21.90
CA THR A 205 -22.19 -9.07 -20.83
C THR A 205 -22.56 -10.42 -21.43
N PRO A 206 -22.06 -11.54 -20.88
CA PRO A 206 -22.43 -12.88 -21.35
C PRO A 206 -23.94 -13.16 -21.34
N LYS A 207 -24.70 -12.47 -20.47
CA LYS A 207 -26.17 -12.61 -20.42
C LYS A 207 -26.90 -11.87 -21.54
N ALA A 208 -26.26 -10.90 -22.19
CA ALA A 208 -26.84 -10.14 -23.29
C ALA A 208 -26.73 -10.87 -24.65
N SER A 209 -26.00 -11.98 -24.72
CA SER A 209 -25.84 -12.79 -25.95
C SER A 209 -26.88 -13.90 -26.11
N ILE A 210 -27.95 -13.92 -25.30
CA ILE A 210 -29.09 -14.82 -25.59
C ILE A 210 -29.72 -14.33 -26.90
N PRO A 211 -29.74 -15.15 -27.98
CA PRO A 211 -30.21 -14.72 -29.28
C PRO A 211 -31.71 -14.41 -29.22
N VAL A 212 -32.04 -13.12 -29.19
CA VAL A 212 -33.42 -12.61 -29.32
C VAL A 212 -34.02 -12.97 -30.69
N SER A 213 -33.19 -13.44 -31.63
CA SER A 213 -33.60 -13.95 -32.94
C SER A 213 -34.53 -15.16 -32.88
N MET A 214 -34.69 -15.84 -31.72
CA MET A 214 -35.62 -16.96 -31.62
C MET A 214 -37.05 -16.55 -31.23
N PHE A 215 -37.30 -15.31 -30.80
CA PHE A 215 -38.60 -14.90 -30.25
C PHE A 215 -39.31 -13.74 -30.95
N THR A 216 -38.74 -13.16 -32.01
CA THR A 216 -39.39 -12.02 -32.69
C THR A 216 -39.39 -12.18 -34.20
N SER A 217 -40.44 -12.79 -34.72
CA SER A 217 -40.79 -12.86 -36.15
C SER A 217 -41.42 -11.55 -36.67
N SER A 218 -41.21 -10.42 -36.00
CA SER A 218 -41.85 -9.15 -36.36
C SER A 218 -40.90 -8.27 -37.21
N PRO A 219 -41.18 -8.06 -38.51
CA PRO A 219 -40.23 -7.50 -39.49
C PRO A 219 -40.04 -5.97 -39.43
N ALA A 220 -40.46 -5.27 -38.38
CA ALA A 220 -40.46 -3.79 -38.36
C ALA A 220 -39.81 -3.14 -37.12
N SER A 221 -39.21 -3.92 -36.22
CA SER A 221 -38.65 -3.36 -34.98
C SER A 221 -37.22 -2.86 -35.18
N SER A 222 -37.05 -1.54 -35.13
CA SER A 222 -35.78 -0.82 -35.01
C SER A 222 -34.71 -1.64 -34.26
N THR A 223 -33.58 -1.90 -34.92
CA THR A 223 -32.44 -2.65 -34.36
C THR A 223 -31.96 -1.99 -33.07
N VAL A 224 -32.41 -2.50 -31.93
CA VAL A 224 -31.94 -2.08 -30.61
C VAL A 224 -30.51 -2.60 -30.47
N VAL A 225 -29.52 -1.77 -30.77
CA VAL A 225 -28.10 -2.10 -30.56
C VAL A 225 -27.92 -2.43 -29.06
N PRO A 226 -27.43 -3.63 -28.72
CA PRO A 226 -27.23 -4.03 -27.33
C PRO A 226 -26.34 -3.01 -26.62
N LYS A 227 -26.88 -2.33 -25.60
CA LYS A 227 -26.10 -1.42 -24.76
C LYS A 227 -25.18 -2.27 -23.89
N GLY A 228 -23.87 -2.21 -24.12
CA GLY A 228 -22.89 -2.89 -23.27
C GLY A 228 -22.98 -2.42 -21.80
N SER A 229 -22.32 -3.16 -20.91
CA SER A 229 -22.36 -2.91 -19.46
C SER A 229 -21.56 -1.67 -19.05
N ILE A 230 -22.16 -0.85 -18.18
CA ILE A 230 -21.49 0.28 -17.52
C ILE A 230 -20.76 -0.11 -16.23
N ALA A 231 -20.85 -1.37 -15.80
CA ALA A 231 -20.32 -1.80 -14.51
C ALA A 231 -18.81 -1.55 -14.34
N PRO A 232 -17.92 -1.76 -15.34
CA PRO A 232 -16.50 -1.42 -15.20
C PRO A 232 -16.29 0.07 -14.91
N ALA A 233 -17.03 0.95 -15.58
CA ALA A 233 -16.95 2.40 -15.39
C ALA A 233 -17.38 2.79 -13.97
N VAL A 234 -18.46 2.19 -13.46
CA VAL A 234 -18.94 2.42 -12.08
C VAL A 234 -17.91 1.93 -11.05
N ILE A 235 -17.34 0.74 -11.24
CA ILE A 235 -16.32 0.18 -10.34
C ILE A 235 -15.08 1.09 -10.31
N LEU A 236 -14.58 1.50 -11.47
CA LEU A 236 -13.45 2.45 -11.57
C LEU A 236 -13.78 3.77 -10.87
N MET A 237 -14.96 4.35 -11.13
CA MET A 237 -15.40 5.58 -10.47
C MET A 237 -15.45 5.43 -8.94
N CYS A 238 -15.89 4.29 -8.41
CA CYS A 238 -15.92 4.04 -6.96
C CYS A 238 -14.52 3.88 -6.36
N VAL A 239 -13.55 3.35 -7.11
CA VAL A 239 -12.16 3.16 -6.65
C VAL A 239 -11.36 4.46 -6.73
N PHE A 240 -11.66 5.33 -7.69
CA PHE A 240 -10.91 6.56 -7.94
C PHE A 240 -10.70 7.48 -6.71
N PRO A 241 -11.72 7.75 -5.85
CA PRO A 241 -11.54 8.55 -4.63
C PRO A 241 -10.43 8.03 -3.72
N LEU A 242 -10.25 6.71 -3.63
CA LEU A 242 -9.18 6.10 -2.85
C LEU A 242 -7.81 6.52 -3.42
N HIS A 243 -7.61 6.40 -4.73
CA HIS A 243 -6.36 6.80 -5.40
C HIS A 243 -6.09 8.30 -5.29
N ALA A 244 -7.11 9.13 -5.50
CA ALA A 244 -7.01 10.57 -5.34
C ALA A 244 -6.61 10.96 -3.91
N SER A 245 -7.22 10.32 -2.89
CA SER A 245 -6.89 10.58 -1.49
C SER A 245 -5.44 10.23 -1.15
N TRP A 246 -4.92 9.13 -1.70
CA TRP A 246 -3.53 8.72 -1.53
C TRP A 246 -2.56 9.68 -2.21
N PHE A 247 -2.86 10.14 -3.43
CA PHE A 247 -2.04 11.13 -4.11
C PHE A 247 -1.97 12.45 -3.33
N LEU A 248 -3.10 12.94 -2.80
CA LEU A 248 -3.14 14.11 -1.93
C LEU A 248 -2.30 13.90 -0.66
N GLY A 249 -2.35 12.71 -0.07
CA GLY A 249 -1.48 12.32 1.04
C GLY A 249 0.00 12.41 0.69
N CYS A 250 0.38 11.96 -0.52
CA CYS A 250 1.75 12.05 -1.02
C CYS A 250 2.21 13.50 -1.18
N LEU A 251 1.40 14.36 -1.81
CA LEU A 251 1.68 15.79 -1.99
C LEU A 251 1.85 16.51 -0.65
N ARG A 252 0.95 16.26 0.31
CA ARG A 252 1.05 16.80 1.68
C ARG A 252 2.34 16.33 2.35
N GLY A 253 2.72 15.07 2.17
CA GLY A 253 3.97 14.51 2.65
C GLY A 253 5.20 15.21 2.06
N PHE A 254 5.21 15.51 0.76
CA PHE A 254 6.29 16.27 0.12
C PHE A 254 6.38 17.69 0.66
N LYS A 255 5.26 18.41 0.73
CA LYS A 255 5.22 19.78 1.28
C LYS A 255 5.75 19.81 2.71
N LYS A 256 5.35 18.85 3.56
CA LYS A 256 5.86 18.74 4.94
C LYS A 256 7.37 18.52 4.98
N ARG A 257 7.91 17.61 4.16
CA ARG A 257 9.36 17.34 4.11
C ARG A 257 10.16 18.51 3.55
N ALA A 258 9.66 19.18 2.52
CA ALA A 258 10.29 20.38 1.97
C ALA A 258 10.36 21.50 3.02
N LYS A 259 9.27 21.72 3.77
CA LYS A 259 9.24 22.68 4.88
C LYS A 259 10.29 22.35 5.96
N LEU A 260 10.36 21.08 6.39
CA LEU A 260 11.32 20.66 7.41
C LEU A 260 12.77 20.79 6.93
N ARG A 261 13.07 20.51 5.65
CA ARG A 261 14.40 20.74 5.07
C ARG A 261 14.78 22.21 5.10
N LYS A 262 13.88 23.09 4.63
CA LYS A 262 14.09 24.55 4.68
C LYS A 262 14.31 25.05 6.10
N GLU A 263 13.54 24.56 7.08
CA GLU A 263 13.73 24.92 8.49
C GLU A 263 15.07 24.43 9.05
N ALA A 264 15.52 23.22 8.66
CA ALA A 264 16.83 22.69 9.06
C ALA A 264 17.99 23.48 8.44
N GLU A 265 17.90 23.84 7.16
CA GLU A 265 18.87 24.70 6.46
C GLU A 265 18.97 26.07 7.13
N LEU A 266 17.83 26.71 7.43
CA LEU A 266 17.81 28.00 8.13
C LEU A 266 18.40 27.92 9.55
N ARG A 267 18.16 26.82 10.28
CA ARG A 267 18.79 26.59 11.58
C ARG A 267 20.30 26.41 11.46
N ALA A 268 20.76 25.66 10.46
CA ALA A 268 22.19 25.49 10.21
C ALA A 268 22.88 26.83 9.88
N MET A 269 22.26 27.67 9.04
CA MET A 269 22.77 29.01 8.73
C MET A 269 22.81 29.95 9.95
N ARG A 270 21.81 29.87 10.84
CA ARG A 270 21.83 30.65 12.09
C ARG A 270 22.93 30.21 13.04
N SER A 271 23.13 28.90 13.18
CA SER A 271 24.21 28.35 14.00
C SER A 271 25.60 28.72 13.46
N SER A 272 25.80 28.74 12.13
CA SER A 272 27.08 29.14 11.54
C SER A 272 27.35 30.65 11.70
N THR A 273 26.30 31.49 11.67
CA THR A 273 26.45 32.93 11.90
C THR A 273 26.78 33.24 13.37
N ALA A 274 26.16 32.52 14.31
CA ALA A 274 26.43 32.68 15.74
C ALA A 274 27.87 32.30 16.13
N SER A 275 28.45 31.28 15.49
CA SER A 275 29.85 30.90 15.75
C SER A 275 30.86 31.95 15.27
N VAL A 276 30.57 32.67 14.18
CA VAL A 276 31.47 33.73 13.68
C VAL A 276 31.52 34.91 14.64
N ILE A 277 30.36 35.35 15.15
CA ILE A 277 30.30 36.48 16.10
C ILE A 277 31.03 36.14 17.41
N SER A 278 30.95 34.89 17.87
CA SER A 278 31.69 34.44 19.07
C SER A 278 33.21 34.51 18.88
N LEU A 279 33.70 34.21 17.67
CA LEU A 279 35.14 34.27 17.35
C LEU A 279 35.65 35.71 17.32
N ASP A 280 34.88 36.64 16.77
CA ASP A 280 35.27 38.06 16.70
C ASP A 280 35.34 38.71 18.09
N ILE A 281 34.40 38.37 19.00
CA ILE A 281 34.42 38.89 20.38
C ILE A 281 35.65 38.37 21.16
N HIS A 282 36.05 37.10 20.97
CA HIS A 282 37.26 36.59 21.59
C HIS A 282 38.55 37.16 20.97
N SER A 283 38.58 37.40 19.64
CA SER A 283 39.73 38.04 19.00
C SER A 283 39.92 39.50 19.46
N ALA A 284 38.82 40.24 19.66
CA ALA A 284 38.86 41.61 20.15
C ALA A 284 39.29 41.68 21.63
N SER A 285 38.91 40.69 22.44
CA SER A 285 39.30 40.61 23.86
C SER A 285 40.79 40.26 24.03
N MET A 286 41.34 39.35 23.21
CA MET A 286 42.76 38.98 23.28
C MET A 286 43.71 40.12 22.90
N LYS A 287 43.27 41.07 22.05
CA LYS A 287 44.11 42.20 21.63
C LYS A 287 44.39 43.21 22.74
N LYS A 288 43.68 43.15 23.88
CA LYS A 288 43.83 44.12 24.99
C LYS A 288 44.76 43.67 26.13
N ASN A 289 45.15 42.39 26.15
CA ASN A 289 46.02 41.82 27.20
C ASN A 289 47.36 41.28 26.66
N ALA A 290 47.80 41.74 25.50
CA ALA A 290 49.14 41.45 25.01
C ALA A 290 50.20 42.17 25.87
N ILE A 291 50.58 41.55 26.98
CA ILE A 291 51.82 41.85 27.69
C ILE A 291 52.97 41.52 26.74
N PRO A 292 53.97 42.40 26.55
CA PRO A 292 55.08 42.17 25.65
C PRO A 292 55.93 40.99 26.15
N ALA A 293 55.72 39.82 25.55
CA ALA A 293 56.56 38.65 25.77
C ALA A 293 57.86 38.83 24.98
N HIS A 294 58.93 39.10 25.72
CA HIS A 294 60.30 39.11 25.24
C HIS A 294 60.70 37.68 24.84
N CYS A 295 60.59 37.35 23.55
CA CYS A 295 60.96 36.03 23.04
C CYS A 295 62.43 36.04 22.58
N LYS A 296 63.27 35.20 23.20
CA LYS A 296 64.63 34.89 22.76
C LYS A 296 64.58 33.91 21.58
N PRO A 297 65.49 34.03 20.60
CA PRO A 297 65.53 33.13 19.45
C PRO A 297 66.00 31.73 19.88
N ILE A 298 65.19 30.72 19.57
CA ILE A 298 65.57 29.30 19.68
C ILE A 298 66.11 28.85 18.31
N PRO A 299 67.22 28.10 18.25
CA PRO A 299 67.84 27.71 16.99
C PRO A 299 67.04 26.62 16.25
N ALA A 300 67.13 26.66 14.92
CA ALA A 300 66.59 25.67 14.02
C ALA A 300 67.20 24.28 14.30
N VAL A 301 66.35 23.32 14.66
CA VAL A 301 66.69 21.89 14.65
C VAL A 301 66.11 21.31 13.37
N ILE A 302 67.04 20.99 12.46
CA ILE A 302 66.85 20.12 11.31
C ILE A 302 66.79 18.70 11.85
N ASP A 303 65.75 17.94 11.52
CA ASP A 303 65.82 16.49 11.62
C ASP A 303 65.19 15.82 10.38
N PRO A 304 65.69 14.61 10.02
CA PRO A 304 65.57 14.06 8.68
C PRO A 304 64.53 12.96 8.56
N ALA A 305 64.19 12.71 7.29
CA ALA A 305 63.54 11.54 6.71
C ALA A 305 63.31 10.33 7.64
N THR A 306 62.03 10.01 7.90
CA THR A 306 61.63 8.69 8.40
C THR A 306 61.02 7.89 7.25
N SER A 307 61.77 6.88 6.82
CA SER A 307 61.44 5.85 5.85
C SER A 307 60.31 4.93 6.32
N ALA A 308 59.38 4.63 5.41
CA ALA A 308 58.31 3.64 5.59
C ALA A 308 58.87 2.19 5.57
N PRO A 309 58.32 1.25 6.36
CA PRO A 309 58.73 -0.14 6.30
C PRO A 309 57.99 -0.92 5.21
N LEU A 310 58.80 -1.65 4.44
CA LEU A 310 58.47 -2.63 3.42
C LEU A 310 57.77 -3.85 4.06
N ALA A 311 56.54 -4.15 3.65
CA ALA A 311 55.83 -5.36 4.06
C ALA A 311 56.39 -6.59 3.32
N LYS A 312 56.98 -7.52 4.07
CA LYS A 312 57.36 -8.87 3.62
C LYS A 312 56.10 -9.67 3.25
N VAL A 313 56.00 -10.05 1.98
CA VAL A 313 55.11 -11.12 1.51
C VAL A 313 55.96 -12.38 1.35
N SER A 314 55.74 -13.36 2.22
CA SER A 314 56.26 -14.72 2.08
C SER A 314 55.35 -15.69 2.83
N SER A 315 54.56 -16.46 2.08
CA SER A 315 54.31 -17.86 2.41
C SER A 315 53.78 -18.61 1.18
N SER A 316 54.47 -19.72 0.90
CA SER A 316 54.16 -20.75 -0.08
C SER A 316 52.91 -21.58 0.31
N PRO A 317 52.33 -22.35 -0.63
CA PRO A 317 51.13 -23.14 -0.38
C PRO A 317 51.45 -24.52 0.21
N SER A 318 50.62 -24.99 1.12
CA SER A 318 50.51 -26.42 1.47
C SER A 318 49.08 -26.89 1.17
N PRO A 319 48.90 -28.05 0.53
CA PRO A 319 47.61 -28.63 0.26
C PRO A 319 47.10 -29.46 1.46
N ASP A 320 45.86 -29.90 1.34
CA ASP A 320 45.20 -30.96 2.11
C ASP A 320 44.54 -30.57 3.44
N THR A 321 43.22 -30.38 3.40
CA THR A 321 42.36 -30.88 4.48
C THR A 321 40.94 -31.14 3.98
N HIS A 322 40.54 -32.41 4.08
CA HIS A 322 39.23 -32.96 3.76
C HIS A 322 38.08 -32.22 4.45
N PHE A 323 37.11 -31.77 3.66
CA PHE A 323 35.87 -31.16 4.16
C PHE A 323 34.80 -32.24 4.41
N SER A 324 34.72 -32.76 5.63
CA SER A 324 33.60 -33.59 6.08
C SER A 324 32.39 -32.72 6.43
N LEU A 325 31.36 -32.76 5.59
CA LEU A 325 30.07 -32.10 5.80
C LEU A 325 29.19 -32.90 6.78
N ARG A 326 29.22 -32.53 8.06
CA ARG A 326 28.16 -32.87 9.03
C ARG A 326 27.87 -31.66 9.92
N ARG A 327 27.03 -30.73 9.43
CA ARG A 327 26.50 -29.65 10.27
C ARG A 327 25.21 -30.11 10.94
N SER A 328 25.31 -30.25 12.26
CA SER A 328 24.22 -30.36 13.21
C SER A 328 23.19 -29.23 13.04
N ILE A 329 21.91 -29.60 13.04
CA ILE A 329 20.77 -28.68 12.96
C ILE A 329 20.69 -27.88 14.28
N PRO A 330 20.61 -26.55 14.27
CA PRO A 330 20.50 -25.79 15.50
C PRO A 330 19.10 -25.91 16.13
N ASN A 331 19.07 -26.68 17.22
CA ASN A 331 18.23 -26.59 18.42
C ASN A 331 16.85 -25.92 18.32
N ALA A 332 15.80 -26.75 18.38
CA ALA A 332 14.41 -26.39 18.66
C ALA A 332 14.20 -25.55 19.94
N ARG A 333 15.22 -25.47 20.82
CA ARG A 333 15.21 -24.67 22.04
C ARG A 333 15.11 -23.17 21.77
N TYR A 334 15.73 -22.67 20.69
CA TYR A 334 15.68 -21.24 20.34
C TYR A 334 14.28 -20.78 19.90
N PHE A 335 13.56 -21.64 19.17
CA PHE A 335 12.18 -21.35 18.77
C PHE A 335 11.24 -21.29 19.98
N ASN A 336 11.42 -22.19 20.95
CA ASN A 336 10.54 -22.28 22.11
C ASN A 336 10.73 -21.09 23.07
N GLU A 337 11.98 -20.66 23.29
CA GLU A 337 12.27 -19.49 24.14
C GLU A 337 11.77 -18.18 23.52
N HIS A 338 11.91 -18.02 22.21
CA HIS A 338 11.41 -16.81 21.53
C HIS A 338 9.88 -16.77 21.50
N TYR A 339 9.21 -17.93 21.33
CA TYR A 339 7.75 -18.01 21.32
C TYR A 339 7.15 -17.75 22.72
N MET A 340 7.79 -18.25 23.78
CA MET A 340 7.40 -17.98 25.17
C MET A 340 7.56 -16.51 25.55
N TYR A 341 8.59 -15.82 25.06
CA TYR A 341 8.78 -14.38 25.30
C TYR A 341 7.60 -13.55 24.75
N TYR A 342 7.11 -13.85 23.55
CA TYR A 342 5.95 -13.16 22.97
C TYR A 342 4.66 -13.48 23.72
N TYR A 343 4.46 -14.74 24.12
CA TYR A 343 3.27 -15.15 24.86
C TYR A 343 3.17 -14.48 26.23
N MET A 344 4.28 -14.39 26.97
CA MET A 344 4.35 -13.69 28.27
C MET A 344 4.06 -12.19 28.14
N ARG A 345 4.57 -11.54 27.09
CA ARG A 345 4.30 -10.12 26.83
C ARG A 345 2.82 -9.89 26.50
N TYR A 346 2.21 -10.80 25.75
CA TYR A 346 0.80 -10.73 25.38
C TYR A 346 -0.12 -10.93 26.60
N ALA A 347 0.19 -11.91 27.46
CA ALA A 347 -0.51 -12.12 28.73
C ALA A 347 -0.46 -10.86 29.61
N HIS A 348 0.72 -10.22 29.72
CA HIS A 348 0.90 -8.98 30.47
C HIS A 348 0.11 -7.80 29.87
N TYR A 349 0.07 -7.65 28.54
CA TYR A 349 -0.77 -6.63 27.88
C TYR A 349 -2.26 -6.88 28.07
N SER A 350 -2.73 -8.12 27.96
CA SER A 350 -4.14 -8.47 28.15
C SER A 350 -4.59 -8.22 29.61
N SER A 351 -3.71 -8.52 30.58
CA SER A 351 -3.94 -8.26 32.00
C SER A 351 -4.02 -6.75 32.30
N ARG A 352 -3.10 -5.94 31.74
CA ARG A 352 -3.19 -4.48 31.87
C ARG A 352 -4.46 -3.92 31.22
N TYR A 353 -4.85 -4.44 30.06
CA TYR A 353 -6.07 -4.01 29.39
C TYR A 353 -7.33 -4.39 30.18
N ALA A 354 -7.37 -5.59 30.76
CA ALA A 354 -8.42 -6.01 31.67
C ALA A 354 -8.49 -5.11 32.93
N HIS A 355 -7.34 -4.75 33.50
CA HIS A 355 -7.23 -3.84 34.64
C HIS A 355 -7.71 -2.41 34.28
N TYR A 356 -7.32 -1.88 33.12
CA TYR A 356 -7.85 -0.59 32.63
C TYR A 356 -9.37 -0.66 32.44
N ARG A 357 -9.88 -1.72 31.80
CA ARG A 357 -11.32 -1.91 31.56
C ARG A 357 -12.11 -2.03 32.87
N ALA A 358 -11.57 -2.73 33.87
CA ALA A 358 -12.18 -2.82 35.21
C ALA A 358 -12.21 -1.46 35.92
N ARG A 359 -11.12 -0.67 35.81
CA ARG A 359 -11.04 0.69 36.36
C ARG A 359 -12.03 1.66 35.69
N PHE A 360 -12.29 1.49 34.39
CA PHE A 360 -13.32 2.26 33.67
C PHE A 360 -14.75 1.81 33.97
N ARG A 361 -14.99 0.54 34.30
CA ARG A 361 -16.32 0.07 34.75
C ARG A 361 -16.66 0.48 36.18
N GLY A 362 -15.68 0.69 37.04
CA GLY A 362 -15.86 1.23 38.39
C GLY A 362 -16.14 2.74 38.43
N LEU A 363 -15.93 3.46 37.32
CA LEU A 363 -16.31 4.85 37.18
C LEU A 363 -17.81 4.91 36.82
N GLY A 364 -18.66 4.80 37.84
CA GLY A 364 -20.09 5.06 37.73
C GLY A 364 -20.34 6.50 37.29
N LEU A 365 -20.36 6.73 35.97
CA LEU A 365 -20.75 8.00 35.36
C LEU A 365 -22.28 8.12 35.42
N ARG A 366 -22.80 8.42 36.62
CA ARG A 366 -24.14 9.00 36.80
C ARG A 366 -24.00 10.52 36.84
N GLY A 367 -24.23 11.19 35.71
CA GLY A 367 -24.39 12.64 35.65
C GLY A 367 -24.03 13.23 34.28
N PRO A 368 -24.72 14.30 33.82
CA PRO A 368 -24.58 14.87 32.48
C PRO A 368 -23.35 15.80 32.32
N ALA A 369 -22.33 15.67 33.17
CA ALA A 369 -21.13 16.50 33.07
C ALA A 369 -20.22 15.97 31.95
N SER A 370 -19.86 16.85 31.02
CA SER A 370 -18.93 16.57 29.94
C SER A 370 -17.60 16.05 30.49
N VAL A 371 -17.06 14.97 29.92
CA VAL A 371 -15.75 14.37 30.23
C VAL A 371 -14.64 15.43 30.31
N LYS A 372 -14.77 16.50 29.53
CA LYS A 372 -13.86 17.64 29.49
C LYS A 372 -13.83 18.43 30.81
N GLU A 373 -14.97 18.56 31.48
CA GLU A 373 -15.11 19.32 32.73
C GLU A 373 -14.55 18.53 33.94
N GLN A 374 -14.73 17.21 33.94
CA GLN A 374 -14.13 16.33 34.95
C GLN A 374 -12.60 16.26 34.81
N PHE A 375 -12.07 16.29 33.59
CA PHE A 375 -10.63 16.36 33.34
C PHE A 375 -10.04 17.71 33.75
N SER A 376 -10.73 18.81 33.46
CA SER A 376 -10.29 20.16 33.84
C SER A 376 -10.19 20.34 35.35
N LYS A 377 -11.10 19.75 36.13
CA LYS A 377 -11.08 19.81 37.60
C LYS A 377 -9.96 18.97 38.23
N ARG A 378 -9.42 17.97 37.53
CA ARG A 378 -8.35 17.09 38.03
C ARG A 378 -6.94 17.45 37.56
N LEU A 379 -6.79 18.35 36.59
CA LEU A 379 -5.49 18.81 36.10
C LEU A 379 -4.60 19.49 37.18
N PRO A 380 -5.14 20.26 38.15
CA PRO A 380 -4.32 20.90 39.18
C PRO A 380 -3.66 19.93 40.16
N SER A 381 -4.26 18.76 40.42
CA SER A 381 -3.71 17.77 41.36
C SER A 381 -2.62 16.86 40.78
N LEU A 382 -2.43 16.87 39.45
CA LEU A 382 -1.38 16.11 38.75
C LEU A 382 -0.10 16.93 38.51
N ARG A 383 -0.14 18.24 38.81
CA ARG A 383 0.97 19.18 38.62
C ARG A 383 2.23 18.88 39.46
N PRO A 384 2.14 18.39 40.72
CA PRO A 384 3.33 18.14 41.54
C PRO A 384 4.17 16.95 41.04
N THR A 385 3.58 16.03 40.28
CA THR A 385 4.26 14.81 39.81
C THR A 385 5.09 15.05 38.53
N LEU A 386 4.80 16.11 37.78
CA LEU A 386 5.47 16.45 36.52
C LEU A 386 6.68 17.37 36.67
N GLN A 387 6.86 18.01 37.83
CA GLN A 387 8.01 18.90 38.11
C GLN A 387 9.28 18.17 38.58
N ARG A 388 9.29 16.84 38.62
CA ARG A 388 10.40 16.04 39.18
C ARG A 388 11.39 15.46 38.14
N LEU A 389 11.44 16.00 36.93
CA LEU A 389 12.39 15.59 35.90
C LEU A 389 13.33 16.75 35.55
N SER A 390 14.45 16.82 36.26
CA SER A 390 15.58 17.70 35.99
C SER A 390 16.81 16.91 35.52
N SER A 391 17.63 17.59 34.71
CA SER A 391 18.97 17.26 34.20
C SER A 391 19.09 16.41 32.91
N LEU A 392 19.42 17.08 31.81
CA LEU A 392 20.06 16.53 30.61
C LEU A 392 21.00 17.62 30.05
N GLU A 393 22.09 17.88 30.76
CA GLU A 393 23.26 18.62 30.27
C GLU A 393 24.35 17.59 29.94
N SER A 394 24.36 17.06 28.71
CA SER A 394 25.57 16.51 28.05
C SER A 394 25.26 16.01 26.64
N LEU A 395 25.11 16.93 25.67
CA LEU A 395 25.14 16.59 24.25
C LEU A 395 25.93 17.64 23.45
N SER A 396 27.17 17.89 23.85
CA SER A 396 28.11 18.78 23.15
C SER A 396 29.10 18.07 22.22
N SER A 397 28.90 16.79 21.88
CA SER A 397 29.74 16.07 20.92
C SER A 397 28.93 15.30 19.88
N LEU A 398 28.54 15.98 18.78
CA LEU A 398 28.07 15.31 17.56
C LEU A 398 28.75 15.90 16.32
N SER A 399 29.48 15.02 15.64
CA SER A 399 30.17 15.21 14.36
C SER A 399 29.24 15.13 13.15
N SER A 400 29.63 15.86 12.08
CA SER A 400 29.19 15.86 10.67
C SER A 400 27.71 15.64 10.33
N LEU A 401 27.08 16.70 9.81
CA LEU A 401 25.67 16.86 9.38
C LEU A 401 25.19 16.01 8.18
N SER A 402 25.92 14.97 7.74
CA SER A 402 25.50 14.12 6.61
C SER A 402 24.60 12.93 7.00
N SER A 403 24.37 12.69 8.29
CA SER A 403 23.64 11.51 8.78
C SER A 403 22.43 11.85 9.68
N LEU A 404 21.65 12.90 9.35
CA LEU A 404 20.40 13.14 10.05
C LEU A 404 19.47 11.92 9.88
N PRO A 405 19.00 11.29 10.97
CA PRO A 405 18.11 10.14 10.88
C PRO A 405 16.83 10.54 10.18
N SER A 406 16.43 9.76 9.17
CA SER A 406 15.14 9.92 8.49
C SER A 406 14.03 9.96 9.56
N PRO A 407 13.19 11.01 9.63
CA PRO A 407 12.14 11.08 10.63
C PRO A 407 11.22 9.87 10.49
N LYS A 408 10.91 9.24 11.64
CA LYS A 408 9.96 8.12 11.74
C LYS A 408 8.65 8.53 11.07
N PHE A 409 8.20 7.66 10.17
CA PHE A 409 7.06 7.89 9.30
C PHE A 409 5.79 7.54 10.07
N GLU A 410 5.20 8.51 10.78
CA GLU A 410 3.82 8.39 11.26
C GLU A 410 2.90 8.96 10.18
N ILE A 411 2.13 8.07 9.54
CA ILE A 411 0.97 8.48 8.74
C ILE A 411 -0.03 9.03 9.77
N PRO A 412 -0.50 10.29 9.65
CA PRO A 412 -1.48 10.82 10.58
C PRO A 412 -2.74 9.94 10.52
N GLU A 413 -3.16 9.41 11.66
CA GLU A 413 -4.46 8.76 11.81
C GLU A 413 -5.53 9.68 11.22
N PHE A 414 -6.42 9.11 10.42
CA PHE A 414 -7.57 9.80 9.83
C PHE A 414 -8.53 10.19 10.95
N GLY A 415 -8.29 11.33 11.59
CA GLY A 415 -9.26 11.99 12.44
C GLY A 415 -10.35 12.59 11.55
N PHE A 416 -11.51 11.94 11.46
CA PHE A 416 -12.72 12.61 11.00
C PHE A 416 -12.99 13.76 11.98
N ARG A 417 -12.69 15.00 11.57
CA ARG A 417 -13.26 16.17 12.24
C ARG A 417 -14.78 16.01 12.16
N SER A 418 -15.44 15.97 13.32
CA SER A 418 -16.90 16.04 13.40
C SER A 418 -17.34 17.29 12.66
N VAL A 419 -18.05 17.11 11.55
CA VAL A 419 -18.71 18.20 10.85
C VAL A 419 -19.85 18.65 11.75
N SER A 420 -19.82 19.93 12.15
CA SER A 420 -20.92 20.58 12.88
C SER A 420 -22.21 20.50 12.06
N PRO A 421 -23.39 20.29 12.68
CA PRO A 421 -24.64 20.17 11.95
C PRO A 421 -25.07 21.55 11.43
N VAL A 422 -24.81 21.82 10.15
CA VAL A 422 -25.49 22.91 9.44
C VAL A 422 -26.86 22.41 9.04
N ALA A 423 -27.81 22.56 9.96
CA ALA A 423 -29.23 22.49 9.67
C ALA A 423 -29.64 23.77 8.91
N LYS A 424 -29.98 23.64 7.62
CA LYS A 424 -31.23 24.17 7.03
C LYS A 424 -31.24 23.99 5.51
N ALA A 425 -32.40 23.54 5.04
CA ALA A 425 -32.90 23.54 3.66
C ALA A 425 -32.39 22.43 2.70
N THR A 426 -32.90 21.21 2.90
CA THR A 426 -33.13 20.30 1.75
C THR A 426 -34.59 19.88 1.74
N LYS A 427 -35.32 20.46 0.80
CA LYS A 427 -36.71 20.15 0.45
C LYS A 427 -36.78 18.70 -0.06
N MET A 428 -37.80 17.99 0.39
CA MET A 428 -38.09 16.57 0.18
C MET A 428 -37.80 16.03 -1.24
N ILE A 429 -36.96 15.00 -1.32
CA ILE A 429 -37.18 13.85 -2.19
C ILE A 429 -37.09 12.62 -1.28
N ARG A 430 -38.25 12.12 -0.83
CA ARG A 430 -38.35 10.79 -0.18
C ARG A 430 -38.17 9.76 -1.29
N MET A 431 -36.96 9.24 -1.46
CA MET A 431 -36.81 7.92 -2.08
C MET A 431 -37.18 6.88 -1.02
N SER A 432 -38.32 6.23 -1.19
CA SER A 432 -38.71 5.09 -0.37
C SER A 432 -37.68 3.99 -0.52
N VAL A 433 -37.06 3.61 0.60
CA VAL A 433 -36.20 2.43 0.69
C VAL A 433 -37.07 1.20 0.36
N PRO A 434 -36.67 0.33 -0.59
CA PRO A 434 -37.45 -0.86 -0.90
C PRO A 434 -37.61 -1.73 0.34
N THR A 435 -38.81 -2.23 0.56
CA THR A 435 -39.07 -3.17 1.65
C THR A 435 -38.38 -4.50 1.36
N ARG A 436 -38.16 -5.30 2.41
CA ARG A 436 -37.53 -6.62 2.31
C ARG A 436 -38.28 -7.52 1.32
N GLU A 437 -39.59 -7.34 1.23
CA GLU A 437 -40.51 -8.03 0.32
C GLU A 437 -40.30 -7.62 -1.15
N ASP A 438 -40.00 -6.34 -1.42
CA ASP A 438 -39.66 -5.85 -2.76
C ASP A 438 -38.35 -6.46 -3.27
N VAL A 439 -37.38 -6.61 -2.36
CA VAL A 439 -36.11 -7.30 -2.65
C VAL A 439 -36.38 -8.77 -2.97
N TYR A 440 -37.20 -9.48 -2.19
CA TYR A 440 -37.51 -10.90 -2.47
C TYR A 440 -38.30 -11.12 -3.77
N ARG A 441 -39.20 -10.20 -4.15
CA ARG A 441 -39.87 -10.26 -5.47
C ARG A 441 -38.90 -10.08 -6.62
N THR A 442 -37.95 -9.15 -6.49
CA THR A 442 -36.97 -8.85 -7.54
C THR A 442 -36.07 -10.04 -7.85
N PHE A 443 -35.83 -10.92 -6.87
CA PHE A 443 -35.03 -12.14 -7.04
C PHE A 443 -35.84 -13.41 -7.31
N GLY A 444 -37.17 -13.33 -7.46
CA GLY A 444 -38.00 -14.50 -7.76
C GLY A 444 -38.08 -15.55 -6.64
N LEU A 445 -37.66 -15.21 -5.41
CA LEU A 445 -37.55 -16.14 -4.28
C LEU A 445 -38.85 -16.29 -3.46
N GLY A 446 -39.97 -15.74 -3.96
CA GLY A 446 -41.23 -15.61 -3.22
C GLY A 446 -42.39 -16.52 -3.66
N ARG A 447 -42.17 -17.56 -4.46
CA ARG A 447 -43.26 -18.48 -4.88
C ARG A 447 -43.19 -19.79 -4.09
N ARG A 448 -43.88 -19.85 -2.94
CA ARG A 448 -44.33 -21.14 -2.38
C ARG A 448 -45.28 -21.76 -3.41
N ARG A 449 -44.88 -22.87 -4.04
CA ARG A 449 -45.83 -23.76 -4.74
C ARG A 449 -46.77 -24.34 -3.68
N THR A 450 -47.98 -23.81 -3.60
CA THR A 450 -49.10 -24.57 -3.05
C THR A 450 -49.43 -25.65 -4.07
N VAL A 451 -48.98 -26.87 -3.79
CA VAL A 451 -49.41 -28.07 -4.52
C VAL A 451 -50.87 -28.28 -4.13
N SER A 452 -51.78 -28.05 -5.08
CA SER A 452 -53.19 -28.42 -4.93
C SER A 452 -53.29 -29.95 -5.03
N VAL A 453 -53.64 -30.60 -3.93
CA VAL A 453 -53.99 -32.02 -3.87
C VAL A 453 -55.45 -32.17 -4.30
N ALA A 454 -55.70 -31.92 -5.59
CA ALA A 454 -57.02 -32.11 -6.20
C ALA A 454 -56.84 -32.65 -7.64
N ALA A 455 -56.25 -33.84 -7.74
CA ALA A 455 -56.26 -34.66 -8.95
C ALA A 455 -55.91 -36.11 -8.58
N LEU A 456 -56.82 -36.76 -7.85
CA LEU A 456 -56.80 -38.20 -7.60
C LEU A 456 -58.26 -38.67 -7.44
N THR A 457 -59.04 -38.47 -8.51
CA THR A 457 -60.31 -39.13 -8.80
C THR A 457 -60.74 -38.76 -10.21
N GLN A 458 -60.22 -39.50 -11.19
CA GLN A 458 -60.92 -39.93 -12.40
C GLN A 458 -60.11 -41.00 -13.10
#